data_AF-L7LIR6-F1
#
_entry.id   AF-L7LIR6-F1
#
_cell.length_a   1.000
_cell.length_b   1.000
_cell.length_c   1.000
_cell.angle_alpha   90.00
_cell.angle_beta   90.00
_cell.angle_gamma   90.00
#
_symmetry.space_group_name_H-M   'P 1'
#
loop_
_entity.id
_entity.type
_entity.pdbx_description
1 polymer ?
#
loop_
_entity_poly.entity_id
_entity_poly.type
_entity_poly.pdbx_seq_one_letter_code
_entity_poly.pdbx_strand_id
1 'polypeptide(L)'
;MTDTTEHDLPGTRQAFRDAIHSLIGRTRTLIERDNGATEPAWGDPLYTQLREYIAGAQGTGNGSHARSMPPVVLDAVDLCDQIDRTVRDWVSPINVTGTVGRLAWLEETQFRPQDVPVLKARTADLTWWAARARELLDPPRRWTLPNPCPACGTAKVYRPDSAGETVRQPALQIGRHGCECQHCRTFWPPERFGILAGAIGATPIASGE
;
A
#
# COMPACT_ATOMS: atom_id res chain seq x y z
N MET A 1 22.86 32.21 12.18
CA MET A 1 22.39 30.87 11.78
C MET A 1 21.26 30.50 12.71
N THR A 2 20.03 30.86 12.34
CA THR A 2 18.82 30.60 13.14
C THR A 2 18.11 29.40 12.56
N ASP A 3 17.96 28.39 13.42
CA ASP A 3 17.24 27.14 13.20
C ASP A 3 15.79 27.43 12.78
N THR A 4 15.53 27.43 11.46
CA THR A 4 14.21 27.79 10.89
C THR A 4 13.36 26.54 10.60
N THR A 5 13.93 25.35 10.77
CA THR A 5 13.30 24.07 10.42
C THR A 5 12.30 23.55 11.44
N GLU A 6 12.32 24.07 12.67
CA GLU A 6 11.46 23.57 13.76
C GLU A 6 10.06 24.20 13.82
N HIS A 7 9.81 25.32 13.10
CA HIS A 7 8.61 26.16 13.34
C HIS A 7 7.71 26.41 12.11
N ASP A 8 7.85 25.68 11.00
CA ASP A 8 6.96 25.84 9.84
C ASP A 8 5.60 25.13 10.05
N LEU A 9 4.72 25.78 10.80
CA LEU A 9 3.34 25.34 11.01
C LEU A 9 2.51 25.35 9.72
N PRO A 10 2.54 26.38 8.85
CA PRO A 10 1.77 26.37 7.61
C PRO A 10 2.06 25.17 6.71
N GLY A 11 3.34 24.88 6.45
CA GLY A 11 3.74 23.74 5.62
C GLY A 11 3.37 22.40 6.25
N THR A 12 3.64 22.25 7.55
CA THR A 12 3.28 21.01 8.30
C THR A 12 1.77 20.78 8.31
N ARG A 13 0.96 21.84 8.48
CA ARG A 13 -0.50 21.74 8.45
C ARG A 13 -1.01 21.34 7.07
N GLN A 14 -0.43 21.88 6.00
CA GLN A 14 -0.82 21.49 4.64
C GLN A 14 -0.50 20.01 4.38
N ALA A 15 0.71 19.56 4.71
CA ALA A 15 1.10 18.16 4.57
C ALA A 15 0.19 17.21 5.37
N PHE A 16 -0.20 17.60 6.58
CA PHE A 16 -1.15 16.84 7.39
C PHE A 16 -2.54 16.73 6.75
N ARG A 17 -3.06 17.83 6.19
CA ARG A 17 -4.34 17.82 5.44
C ARG A 17 -4.26 16.96 4.19
N ASP A 18 -3.18 17.08 3.42
CA ASP A 18 -2.95 16.26 2.24
C ASP A 18 -2.90 14.77 2.61
N ALA A 19 -2.26 14.42 3.73
CA ALA A 19 -2.23 13.05 4.23
C ALA A 19 -3.61 12.53 4.68
N ILE A 20 -4.42 13.36 5.36
CA ILE A 20 -5.82 13.04 5.68
C ILE A 20 -6.61 12.77 4.39
N HIS A 21 -6.57 13.70 3.43
CA HIS A 21 -7.25 13.55 2.14
C HIS A 21 -6.76 12.32 1.36
N SER A 22 -5.48 11.95 1.50
CA SER A 22 -4.96 10.76 0.84
C SER A 22 -5.61 9.46 1.32
N LEU A 23 -6.18 9.45 2.53
CA LEU A 23 -6.81 8.29 3.16
C LEU A 23 -8.35 8.34 3.11
N ILE A 24 -8.94 9.51 3.39
CA ILE A 24 -10.40 9.70 3.48
C ILE A 24 -11.01 10.60 2.39
N GLY A 25 -10.17 11.24 1.56
CA GLY A 25 -10.63 12.02 0.41
C GLY A 25 -10.95 11.13 -0.80
N ARG A 26 -11.61 11.71 -1.81
CA ARG A 26 -11.89 10.99 -3.06
C ARG A 26 -10.58 10.60 -3.75
N THR A 27 -10.49 9.34 -4.14
CA THR A 27 -9.29 8.82 -4.81
C THR A 27 -9.45 9.01 -6.32
N ARG A 28 -8.43 9.55 -7.00
CA ARG A 28 -8.38 9.55 -8.46
C ARG A 28 -7.66 8.29 -8.93
N THR A 29 -8.37 7.41 -9.59
CA THR A 29 -7.82 6.17 -10.17
C THR A 29 -7.85 6.28 -11.70
N LEU A 30 -6.83 5.75 -12.35
CA LEU A 30 -6.81 5.63 -13.81
C LEU A 30 -7.43 4.29 -14.19
N ILE A 31 -8.53 4.31 -14.96
CA ILE A 31 -9.18 3.11 -15.48
C ILE A 31 -8.79 2.95 -16.95
N GLU A 32 -8.22 1.80 -17.27
CA GLU A 32 -8.00 1.37 -18.65
C GLU A 32 -9.31 0.79 -19.19
N ARG A 33 -9.85 1.41 -20.24
CA ARG A 33 -11.06 0.95 -20.93
C ARG A 33 -10.71 -0.11 -21.98
N ASP A 34 -11.72 -0.87 -22.40
CA ASP A 34 -11.60 -1.94 -23.42
C ASP A 34 -11.05 -1.45 -24.78
N ASN A 35 -11.08 -0.13 -25.04
CA ASN A 35 -10.50 0.51 -26.21
C ASN A 35 -9.04 0.97 -26.03
N GLY A 36 -8.39 0.59 -24.93
CA GLY A 36 -7.02 0.99 -24.57
C GLY A 36 -6.90 2.44 -24.08
N ALA A 37 -8.00 3.18 -23.94
CA ALA A 37 -7.97 4.53 -23.40
C ALA A 37 -7.86 4.49 -21.87
N THR A 38 -6.97 5.30 -21.31
CA THR A 38 -6.88 5.50 -19.87
C THR A 38 -7.66 6.75 -19.46
N GLU A 39 -8.70 6.57 -18.65
CA GLU A 39 -9.51 7.69 -18.16
C GLU A 39 -9.39 7.86 -16.65
N PRO A 40 -9.32 9.10 -16.14
CA PRO A 40 -9.39 9.35 -14.71
C PRO A 40 -10.81 9.13 -14.20
N ALA A 41 -10.98 8.14 -13.34
CA ALA A 41 -12.18 7.92 -12.55
C ALA A 41 -11.99 8.41 -11.12
N TRP A 42 -13.06 8.93 -10.53
CA TRP A 42 -13.10 9.27 -9.12
C TRP A 42 -13.69 8.08 -8.37
N GLY A 43 -12.85 7.43 -7.57
CA GLY A 43 -13.25 6.35 -6.67
C GLY A 43 -13.51 6.84 -5.25
N ASP A 44 -14.09 5.95 -4.45
CA ASP A 44 -14.34 6.17 -3.03
C ASP A 44 -13.03 6.40 -2.25
N PRO A 45 -13.12 6.90 -1.01
CA PRO A 45 -11.95 7.00 -0.14
C PRO A 45 -11.25 5.67 0.06
N LEU A 46 -9.92 5.67 0.12
CA LEU A 46 -9.13 4.44 0.32
C LEU A 46 -9.56 3.66 1.57
N TYR A 47 -9.86 4.36 2.65
CA TYR A 47 -10.35 3.73 3.87
C TYR A 47 -11.71 3.04 3.69
N THR A 48 -12.62 3.64 2.90
CA THR A 48 -13.91 3.02 2.54
C THR A 48 -13.70 1.78 1.67
N GLN A 49 -12.83 1.89 0.65
CA GLN A 49 -12.48 0.75 -0.22
C GLN A 49 -11.87 -0.42 0.58
N LEU A 50 -11.02 -0.15 1.58
CA LEU A 50 -10.49 -1.19 2.48
C LEU A 50 -11.61 -1.89 3.27
N ARG A 51 -12.56 -1.12 3.83
CA ARG A 51 -13.70 -1.68 4.58
C ARG A 51 -14.59 -2.54 3.68
N GLU A 52 -14.83 -2.10 2.45
CA GLU A 52 -15.60 -2.85 1.45
C GLU A 52 -14.86 -4.11 0.99
N TYR A 53 -13.54 -4.03 0.80
CA TYR A 53 -12.69 -5.18 0.48
C TYR A 53 -12.80 -6.28 1.55
N ILE A 54 -12.72 -5.88 2.83
CA ILE A 54 -12.89 -6.79 3.97
C ILE A 54 -14.31 -7.37 3.99
N ALA A 55 -15.34 -6.54 3.84
CA ALA A 55 -16.73 -6.97 3.86
C ALA A 55 -17.07 -7.94 2.71
N GLY A 56 -16.52 -7.69 1.52
CA GLY A 56 -16.66 -8.57 0.35
C GLY A 56 -16.04 -9.95 0.57
N ALA A 57 -14.91 -10.02 1.28
CA ALA A 57 -14.27 -11.28 1.62
C ALA A 57 -15.04 -12.11 2.67
N GLN A 58 -15.83 -11.48 3.54
CA GLN A 58 -16.65 -12.17 4.55
C GLN A 58 -17.92 -12.83 3.97
N GLY A 59 -18.42 -12.35 2.83
CA GLY A 59 -19.55 -12.94 2.09
C GLY A 59 -20.91 -12.78 2.77
N THR A 60 -21.93 -12.38 1.99
CA THR A 60 -23.34 -12.27 2.39
C THR A 60 -24.07 -13.62 2.46
N GLY A 61 -23.43 -14.66 2.99
CA GLY A 61 -23.90 -16.05 2.90
C GLY A 61 -24.56 -16.58 4.17
N ASN A 62 -25.87 -16.88 4.09
CA ASN A 62 -26.66 -17.67 5.03
C ASN A 62 -26.17 -19.16 5.11
N GLY A 63 -24.89 -19.41 5.35
CA GLY A 63 -24.28 -20.74 5.29
C GLY A 63 -23.30 -21.02 6.43
N SER A 64 -23.62 -22.05 7.22
CA SER A 64 -22.99 -22.51 8.47
C SER A 64 -21.52 -22.99 8.40
N HIS A 65 -20.70 -22.52 7.46
CA HIS A 65 -19.31 -22.95 7.33
C HIS A 65 -18.35 -21.76 7.33
N ALA A 66 -17.55 -21.65 8.40
CA ALA A 66 -16.47 -20.68 8.50
C ALA A 66 -15.49 -20.88 7.33
N ARG A 67 -15.44 -19.92 6.39
CA ARG A 67 -14.41 -19.90 5.35
C ARG A 67 -13.14 -19.29 5.94
N SER A 68 -12.02 -19.94 5.69
CA SER A 68 -10.70 -19.39 6.06
C SER A 68 -10.48 -18.11 5.23
N MET A 69 -10.22 -16.98 5.90
CA MET A 69 -9.92 -15.72 5.20
C MET A 69 -8.56 -15.81 4.50
N PRO A 70 -8.44 -15.30 3.26
CA PRO A 70 -7.16 -15.07 2.62
C PRO A 70 -6.21 -14.25 3.51
N PRO A 71 -4.90 -14.56 3.56
CA PRO A 71 -3.92 -13.79 4.33
C PRO A 71 -3.93 -12.29 4.04
N VAL A 72 -4.17 -11.90 2.78
CA VAL A 72 -4.25 -10.48 2.37
C VAL A 72 -5.42 -9.74 3.03
N VAL A 73 -6.52 -10.45 3.30
CA VAL A 73 -7.69 -9.86 3.98
C VAL A 73 -7.41 -9.69 5.47
N LEU A 74 -6.62 -10.60 6.08
CA LEU A 74 -6.16 -10.43 7.46
C LEU A 74 -5.27 -9.19 7.60
N ASP A 75 -4.32 -9.00 6.68
CA ASP A 75 -3.47 -7.79 6.64
C ASP A 75 -4.33 -6.50 6.53
N ALA A 76 -5.42 -6.54 5.75
CA ALA A 76 -6.35 -5.41 5.63
C ALA A 76 -7.15 -5.16 6.93
N VAL A 77 -7.60 -6.22 7.62
CA VAL A 77 -8.28 -6.12 8.92
C VAL A 77 -7.36 -5.50 9.96
N ASP A 78 -6.12 -5.98 10.06
CA ASP A 78 -5.13 -5.48 11.00
C ASP A 78 -4.82 -4.00 10.75
N LEU A 79 -4.69 -3.60 9.47
CA LEU A 79 -4.51 -2.21 9.10
C LEU A 79 -5.72 -1.35 9.50
N CYS A 80 -6.95 -1.80 9.25
CA CYS A 80 -8.15 -1.08 9.66
C CYS A 80 -8.24 -0.92 11.18
N ASP A 81 -7.95 -1.98 11.94
CA ASP A 81 -7.96 -1.94 13.40
C ASP A 81 -6.87 -1.01 13.96
N GLN A 82 -5.68 -1.04 13.37
CA GLN A 82 -4.60 -0.12 13.73
C GLN A 82 -5.00 1.35 13.51
N ILE A 83 -5.58 1.67 12.33
CA ILE A 83 -6.05 3.03 12.03
C ILE A 83 -7.12 3.44 13.03
N ASP A 84 -8.11 2.59 13.28
CA ASP A 84 -9.24 2.89 14.18
C ASP A 84 -8.81 3.17 15.61
N ARG A 85 -7.89 2.35 16.15
CA ARG A 85 -7.34 2.55 17.49
C ARG A 85 -6.53 3.83 17.56
N THR A 86 -5.60 4.02 16.62
CA THR A 86 -4.70 5.18 16.64
C THR A 86 -5.46 6.50 16.47
N VAL A 87 -6.41 6.57 15.54
CA VAL A 87 -7.23 7.77 15.32
C VAL A 87 -8.18 8.04 16.49
N ARG A 88 -8.68 6.99 17.16
CA ARG A 88 -9.47 7.14 18.39
C ARG A 88 -8.64 7.77 19.52
N ASP A 89 -7.37 7.44 19.63
CA ASP A 89 -6.49 8.02 20.63
C ASP A 89 -6.12 9.48 20.32
N TRP A 90 -6.19 9.90 19.05
CA TRP A 90 -5.94 11.28 18.65
C TRP A 90 -7.09 12.24 18.99
N VAL A 91 -8.32 11.73 19.04
CA VAL A 91 -9.55 12.54 19.20
C VAL A 91 -10.41 11.95 20.32
N SER A 92 -10.54 12.69 21.42
CA SER A 92 -11.38 12.32 22.56
C SER A 92 -12.86 12.14 22.16
N PRO A 93 -13.59 11.16 22.72
CA PRO A 93 -14.85 10.64 22.17
C PRO A 93 -16.09 11.54 22.29
N ILE A 94 -15.96 12.82 22.62
CA ILE A 94 -17.13 13.59 23.12
C ILE A 94 -18.16 13.88 22.02
N ASN A 95 -17.78 14.07 20.75
CA ASN A 95 -18.75 14.47 19.71
C ASN A 95 -18.52 13.90 18.30
N VAL A 96 -17.54 13.00 18.11
CA VAL A 96 -17.20 12.49 16.77
C VAL A 96 -17.07 10.98 16.78
N THR A 97 -17.87 10.32 15.94
CA THR A 97 -17.92 8.87 15.79
C THR A 97 -17.28 8.44 14.48
N GLY A 98 -16.75 7.22 14.46
CA GLY A 98 -16.08 6.65 13.29
C GLY A 98 -14.72 7.29 12.98
N THR A 99 -13.91 6.57 12.23
CA THR A 99 -12.55 7.00 11.86
C THR A 99 -12.58 8.16 10.86
N VAL A 100 -13.47 8.09 9.86
CA VAL A 100 -13.65 9.16 8.87
C VAL A 100 -14.06 10.47 9.54
N GLY A 101 -15.06 10.44 10.43
CA GLY A 101 -15.50 11.63 11.16
C GLY A 101 -14.38 12.25 12.00
N ARG A 102 -13.59 11.42 12.71
CA ARG A 102 -12.46 11.90 13.53
C ARG A 102 -11.37 12.55 12.69
N LEU A 103 -11.05 11.98 11.54
CA LEU A 103 -10.06 12.55 10.62
C LEU A 103 -10.55 13.86 9.98
N ALA A 104 -11.83 13.93 9.59
CA ALA A 104 -12.44 15.17 9.10
C ALA A 104 -12.41 16.28 10.18
N TRP A 105 -12.72 15.93 11.42
CA TRP A 105 -12.64 16.87 12.54
C TRP A 105 -11.21 17.38 12.79
N LEU A 106 -10.20 16.51 12.67
CA LEU A 106 -8.79 16.91 12.77
C LEU A 106 -8.35 17.86 11.65
N GLU A 107 -8.95 17.78 10.47
CA GLU A 107 -8.67 18.65 9.33
C GLU A 107 -9.12 20.11 9.58
N GLU A 108 -10.29 20.24 10.23
CA GLU A 108 -10.92 21.51 10.61
C GLU A 108 -10.30 22.11 11.88
N THR A 109 -9.61 21.29 12.68
CA THR A 109 -9.00 21.72 13.95
C THR A 109 -7.88 22.75 13.71
N GLN A 110 -7.89 23.81 14.53
CA GLN A 110 -6.81 24.79 14.54
C GLN A 110 -5.65 24.33 15.41
N PHE A 111 -4.48 24.16 14.80
CA PHE A 111 -3.25 23.80 15.49
C PHE A 111 -2.39 25.01 15.81
N ARG A 112 -1.65 24.92 16.90
CA ARG A 112 -0.68 25.92 17.36
C ARG A 112 0.73 25.52 16.93
N PRO A 113 1.70 26.43 16.88
CA PRO A 113 3.07 26.10 16.44
C PRO A 113 3.73 24.98 17.25
N GLN A 114 3.42 24.85 18.55
CA GLN A 114 3.92 23.75 19.39
C GLN A 114 3.40 22.36 18.99
N ASP A 115 2.35 22.27 18.18
CA ASP A 115 1.77 21.01 17.74
C ASP A 115 2.51 20.43 16.52
N VAL A 116 3.46 21.18 15.94
CA VAL A 116 4.23 20.77 14.75
C VAL A 116 4.86 19.37 14.88
N PRO A 117 5.52 19.00 16.00
CA PRO A 117 6.08 17.65 16.15
C PRO A 117 5.01 16.55 16.10
N VAL A 118 3.87 16.78 16.76
CA VAL A 118 2.74 15.83 16.77
C VAL A 118 2.13 15.72 15.39
N LEU A 119 1.95 16.83 14.67
CA LEU A 119 1.44 16.83 13.30
C LEU A 119 2.38 16.08 12.36
N LYS A 120 3.70 16.25 12.47
CA LYS A 120 4.67 15.50 11.67
C LYS A 120 4.56 14.00 11.90
N ALA A 121 4.47 13.56 13.15
CA ALA A 121 4.28 12.15 13.49
C ALA A 121 2.98 11.58 12.89
N ARG A 122 1.85 12.26 13.12
CA ARG A 122 0.55 11.84 12.58
C ARG A 122 0.52 11.84 11.05
N THR A 123 1.19 12.78 10.41
CA THR A 123 1.34 12.84 8.94
C THR A 123 2.09 11.63 8.41
N ALA A 124 3.15 11.21 9.10
CA ALA A 124 3.90 10.00 8.74
C ALA A 124 3.04 8.75 8.85
N ASP A 125 2.27 8.60 9.94
CA ASP A 125 1.34 7.49 10.14
C ASP A 125 0.28 7.43 9.02
N LEU A 126 -0.38 8.56 8.74
CA LEU A 126 -1.39 8.66 7.67
C LEU A 126 -0.82 8.32 6.29
N THR A 127 0.38 8.83 5.99
CA THR A 127 1.05 8.56 4.71
C THR A 127 1.41 7.08 4.57
N TRP A 128 1.89 6.47 5.65
CA TRP A 128 2.21 5.05 5.70
C TRP A 128 0.95 4.19 5.54
N TRP A 129 -0.15 4.51 6.24
CA TRP A 129 -1.43 3.81 6.07
C TRP A 129 -1.96 3.93 4.65
N ALA A 130 -1.92 5.12 4.04
CA ALA A 130 -2.37 5.32 2.68
C ALA A 130 -1.52 4.53 1.66
N ALA A 131 -0.20 4.45 1.86
CA ALA A 131 0.67 3.61 1.02
C ALA A 131 0.33 2.13 1.17
N ARG A 132 0.19 1.64 2.41
CA ARG A 132 -0.15 0.24 2.69
C ARG A 132 -1.53 -0.15 2.17
N ALA A 133 -2.52 0.73 2.31
CA ALA A 133 -3.85 0.56 1.77
C ALA A 133 -3.82 0.36 0.24
N ARG A 134 -3.05 1.18 -0.48
CA ARG A 134 -2.88 1.04 -1.93
C ARG A 134 -2.22 -0.28 -2.29
N GLU A 135 -1.18 -0.70 -1.58
CA GLU A 135 -0.52 -2.00 -1.82
C GLU A 135 -1.45 -3.20 -1.61
N LEU A 136 -2.41 -3.10 -0.69
CA LEU A 136 -3.38 -4.17 -0.43
C LEU A 136 -4.49 -4.20 -1.49
N LEU A 137 -5.00 -3.03 -1.87
CA LEU A 137 -6.12 -2.89 -2.82
C LEU A 137 -5.68 -3.06 -4.28
N ASP A 138 -4.51 -2.53 -4.63
CA ASP A 138 -3.92 -2.60 -5.96
C ASP A 138 -2.43 -2.97 -5.82
N PRO A 139 -2.14 -4.25 -5.54
CA PRO A 139 -0.77 -4.70 -5.36
C PRO A 139 0.01 -4.43 -6.65
N PRO A 140 1.19 -3.77 -6.57
CA PRO A 140 1.96 -3.45 -7.75
C PRO A 140 2.26 -4.72 -8.52
N ARG A 141 2.04 -4.69 -9.84
CA ARG A 141 2.33 -5.84 -10.71
C ARG A 141 3.76 -6.30 -10.48
N ARG A 142 3.92 -7.56 -10.09
CA ARG A 142 5.21 -8.23 -9.96
C ARG A 142 5.38 -9.15 -11.16
N TRP A 143 6.40 -8.90 -11.96
CA TRP A 143 6.76 -9.81 -13.04
C TRP A 143 7.63 -10.91 -12.47
N THR A 144 7.33 -12.16 -12.80
CA THR A 144 8.15 -13.29 -12.36
C THR A 144 9.09 -13.70 -13.47
N LEU A 145 10.35 -13.98 -13.12
CA LEU A 145 11.32 -14.53 -14.07
C LEU A 145 11.42 -16.04 -13.85
N PRO A 146 11.25 -16.88 -14.88
CA PRO A 146 11.31 -18.33 -14.74
C PRO A 146 12.73 -18.87 -14.47
N ASN A 147 13.74 -18.01 -14.59
CA ASN A 147 15.15 -18.36 -14.45
C ASN A 147 15.55 -18.62 -12.99
N PRO A 148 16.55 -19.49 -12.75
CA PRO A 148 17.13 -19.66 -11.42
C PRO A 148 17.77 -18.37 -10.93
N CYS A 149 17.68 -18.14 -9.61
CA CYS A 149 18.40 -17.06 -8.95
C CYS A 149 19.91 -17.22 -9.19
N PRO A 150 20.62 -16.22 -9.74
CA PRO A 150 22.06 -16.35 -9.97
C PRO A 150 22.88 -16.35 -8.67
N ALA A 151 22.31 -15.91 -7.55
CA ALA A 151 22.99 -15.90 -6.24
C ALA A 151 22.87 -17.24 -5.49
N CYS A 152 21.72 -17.91 -5.54
CA CYS A 152 21.47 -19.15 -4.77
C CYS A 152 21.09 -20.37 -5.61
N GLY A 153 20.92 -20.22 -6.93
CA GLY A 153 20.52 -21.28 -7.85
C GLY A 153 19.04 -21.70 -7.75
N THR A 154 18.28 -21.20 -6.78
CA THR A 154 16.87 -21.59 -6.61
C THR A 154 16.02 -21.06 -7.76
N ALA A 155 15.31 -21.94 -8.46
CA ALA A 155 14.40 -21.57 -9.55
C ALA A 155 12.97 -21.28 -9.07
N LYS A 156 12.50 -21.99 -8.05
CA LYS A 156 11.11 -21.92 -7.62
C LYS A 156 11.01 -21.95 -6.09
N VAL A 157 10.04 -21.21 -5.57
CA VAL A 157 9.66 -21.17 -4.16
C VAL A 157 8.21 -21.62 -4.02
N TYR A 158 7.88 -22.19 -2.86
CA TYR A 158 6.53 -22.58 -2.52
C TYR A 158 5.97 -21.55 -1.54
N ARG A 159 4.86 -20.92 -1.89
CA ARG A 159 4.15 -19.98 -1.01
C ARG A 159 2.66 -20.26 -1.02
N PRO A 160 1.98 -20.07 0.12
CA PRO A 160 0.52 -20.02 0.12
C PRO A 160 0.07 -18.86 -0.75
N ASP A 161 -0.86 -19.12 -1.67
CA ASP A 161 -1.57 -18.08 -2.41
C ASP A 161 -2.69 -17.46 -1.55
N SER A 162 -3.45 -16.56 -2.16
CA SER A 162 -4.60 -15.93 -1.55
C SER A 162 -5.70 -16.92 -1.13
N ALA A 163 -5.74 -18.13 -1.71
CA ALA A 163 -6.69 -19.18 -1.35
C ALA A 163 -6.17 -20.12 -0.26
N GLY A 164 -4.94 -19.89 0.24
CA GLY A 164 -4.28 -20.74 1.23
C GLY A 164 -3.65 -22.01 0.62
N GLU A 165 -3.66 -22.15 -0.71
CA GLU A 165 -3.03 -23.26 -1.40
C GLU A 165 -1.55 -22.97 -1.60
N THR A 166 -0.70 -23.97 -1.34
CA THR A 166 0.74 -23.81 -1.56
C THR A 166 1.05 -23.88 -3.05
N VAL A 167 1.23 -22.71 -3.67
CA VAL A 167 1.54 -22.57 -5.09
C VAL A 167 3.05 -22.49 -5.33
N ARG A 168 3.46 -23.05 -6.46
CA ARG A 168 4.84 -23.00 -6.94
C ARG A 168 5.06 -21.73 -7.75
N GLN A 169 5.85 -20.81 -7.23
CA GLN A 169 6.17 -19.54 -7.88
C GLN A 169 7.65 -19.49 -8.28
N PRO A 170 8.02 -18.76 -9.34
CA PRO A 170 9.43 -18.52 -9.64
C PRO A 170 10.11 -17.76 -8.50
N ALA A 171 11.39 -18.08 -8.27
CA ALA A 171 12.15 -17.50 -7.16
C ALA A 171 12.49 -16.02 -7.40
N LEU A 172 12.57 -15.57 -8.65
CA LEU A 172 12.89 -14.19 -9.00
C LEU A 172 11.61 -13.39 -9.30
N GLN A 173 11.44 -12.26 -8.62
CA GLN A 173 10.34 -11.32 -8.87
C GLN A 173 10.87 -9.93 -9.13
N ILE A 174 10.44 -9.30 -10.22
CA ILE A 174 10.68 -7.91 -10.57
C ILE A 174 9.48 -7.10 -10.07
N GLY A 175 9.74 -6.15 -9.18
CA GLY A 175 8.79 -5.12 -8.77
C GLY A 175 9.23 -3.73 -9.26
N ARG A 176 8.51 -2.70 -8.82
CA ARG A 176 8.76 -1.30 -9.20
C ARG A 176 10.19 -0.80 -8.91
N HIS A 177 10.81 -1.33 -7.86
CA HIS A 177 12.11 -0.84 -7.37
C HIS A 177 13.29 -1.75 -7.72
N GLY A 178 13.07 -2.90 -8.36
CA GLY A 178 14.15 -3.85 -8.61
C GLY A 178 13.65 -5.29 -8.69
N CYS A 179 14.60 -6.21 -8.82
CA CYS A 179 14.37 -7.65 -8.79
C CYS A 179 14.81 -8.21 -7.43
N GLU A 180 14.00 -9.06 -6.81
CA GLU A 180 14.32 -9.72 -5.54
C GLU A 180 14.14 -11.22 -5.67
N CYS A 181 15.10 -11.98 -5.14
CA CYS A 181 14.93 -13.41 -4.93
C CYS A 181 14.07 -13.68 -3.69
N GLN A 182 12.95 -14.37 -3.87
CA GLN A 182 12.03 -14.75 -2.81
C GLN A 182 12.55 -15.88 -1.90
N HIS A 183 13.68 -16.51 -2.24
CA HIS A 183 14.36 -17.52 -1.41
C HIS A 183 15.51 -16.91 -0.59
N CYS A 184 16.54 -16.38 -1.25
CA CYS A 184 17.74 -15.86 -0.58
C CYS A 184 17.71 -14.36 -0.28
N ARG A 185 16.64 -13.65 -0.67
CA ARG A 185 16.46 -12.20 -0.48
C ARG A 185 17.50 -11.31 -1.15
N THR A 186 18.32 -11.86 -2.04
CA THR A 186 19.21 -11.04 -2.87
C THR A 186 18.39 -10.08 -3.72
N PHE A 187 18.79 -8.82 -3.68
CA PHE A 187 18.11 -7.73 -4.37
C PHE A 187 19.02 -7.11 -5.43
N TRP A 188 18.48 -6.93 -6.63
CA TRP A 188 19.10 -6.25 -7.76
C TRP A 188 18.30 -4.97 -8.04
N PRO A 189 18.86 -3.78 -7.77
CA PRO A 189 18.21 -2.53 -8.14
C PRO A 189 18.25 -2.36 -9.67
N PRO A 190 17.46 -1.43 -10.25
CA PRO A 190 17.26 -1.31 -11.69
C PRO A 190 18.57 -1.06 -12.45
N GLU A 191 19.53 -0.37 -11.84
CA GLU A 191 20.85 -0.08 -12.41
C GLU A 191 21.68 -1.36 -12.63
N ARG A 192 21.32 -2.46 -11.97
CA ARG A 192 22.00 -3.77 -12.08
C ARG A 192 21.25 -4.77 -12.94
N PHE A 193 20.17 -4.37 -13.63
CA PHE A 193 19.41 -5.28 -14.49
C PHE A 193 20.22 -5.82 -15.67
N GLY A 194 21.17 -5.06 -16.22
CA GLY A 194 22.06 -5.57 -17.26
C GLY A 194 22.93 -6.76 -16.80
N ILE A 195 23.44 -6.69 -15.57
CA ILE A 195 24.23 -7.78 -14.96
C ILE A 195 23.32 -8.99 -14.69
N LEU A 196 22.13 -8.75 -14.15
CA LEU A 196 21.14 -9.79 -13.90
C LEU A 196 20.75 -10.51 -15.21
N ALA A 197 20.44 -9.75 -16.28
CA ALA A 197 20.08 -10.28 -17.58
C ALA A 197 21.19 -11.16 -18.17
N GLY A 198 22.44 -10.72 -18.08
CA GLY A 198 23.61 -11.52 -18.49
C GLY A 198 23.75 -12.81 -17.68
N ALA A 199 23.54 -12.75 -16.36
CA ALA A 199 23.66 -13.91 -15.48
C ALA A 199 22.55 -14.95 -15.68
N ILE A 200 21.34 -14.53 -16.05
CA ILE A 200 20.21 -15.43 -16.31
C ILE A 200 20.09 -15.85 -17.79
N GLY A 201 20.96 -15.32 -18.66
CA GLY A 201 20.94 -15.60 -20.10
C GLY A 201 19.75 -14.98 -20.84
N ALA A 202 19.17 -13.90 -20.31
CA ALA A 202 18.10 -13.17 -20.99
C ALA A 202 18.70 -12.25 -22.06
N THR A 203 18.51 -12.60 -23.33
CA THR A 203 18.89 -11.74 -24.46
C THR A 203 17.94 -10.54 -24.52
N PRO A 204 18.45 -9.30 -24.70
CA PRO A 204 17.59 -8.15 -24.93
C PRO A 204 16.80 -8.38 -26.23
N ILE A 205 15.47 -8.26 -26.14
CA ILE A 205 14.62 -8.15 -27.33
C ILE A 205 14.97 -6.82 -27.98
N ALA A 206 15.65 -6.87 -29.13
CA ALA A 206 15.85 -5.70 -29.97
C ALA A 206 14.47 -5.10 -30.25
N SER A 207 14.22 -3.90 -29.74
CA SER A 207 13.03 -3.13 -30.08
C SER A 207 13.10 -2.86 -31.58
N GLY A 208 12.26 -3.56 -32.35
CA GLY A 208 12.10 -3.34 -33.77
C GLY A 208 11.58 -1.93 -34.04
N GLU A 209 12.12 -1.34 -35.10
CA GLU A 209 11.76 -0.06 -35.72
C GLU A 209 10.27 0.09 -36.06
#